data_AF-A0A528NCF2-F1
#
_entry.id   AF-A0A528NCF2-F1
#
_cell.length_a   1.000
_cell.length_b   1.000
_cell.length_c   1.000
_cell.angle_alpha   90.00
_cell.angle_beta   90.00
_cell.angle_gamma   90.00
#
_symmetry.space_group_name_H-M   'P 1'
#
loop_
_entity.id
_entity.type
_entity.pdbx_description
1 polymer ?
#
loop_
_entity_poly.entity_id
_entity_poly.type
_entity_poly.pdbx_seq_one_letter_code
_entity_poly.pdbx_strand_id
1 'polypeptide(L)'
;MNATASAAYRKIVADYMTETPLSVRRRLLDAIDVYNNGYDDNRDSAIDAIASGRAAYWTTSSYSAARTVDLPLALNRGVSIREALEQAFPTWCADRREAALDTIVPLNRKAAIALSGAYASFGIWRDEAELEMRALRDCRKAVA
;
A
#
# COMPACT_ATOMS: atom_id res chain seq x y z
N MET A 1 21.13 -27.92 22.20
CA MET A 1 20.73 -26.96 21.15
C MET A 1 19.69 -26.01 21.74
N ASN A 2 19.95 -24.69 21.70
CA ASN A 2 19.36 -23.63 22.53
C ASN A 2 17.87 -23.36 22.28
N ALA A 3 17.00 -23.71 23.25
CA ALA A 3 15.58 -23.34 23.24
C ALA A 3 15.36 -21.80 23.30
N THR A 4 16.28 -21.05 23.89
CA THR A 4 16.25 -19.58 24.01
C THR A 4 16.47 -18.86 22.68
N ALA A 5 17.33 -19.37 21.79
CA ALA A 5 17.53 -18.82 20.45
C ALA A 5 16.26 -18.99 19.58
N SER A 6 15.55 -20.12 19.74
CA SER A 6 14.27 -20.36 19.07
C SER A 6 13.16 -19.42 19.54
N ALA A 7 13.11 -19.05 20.83
CA ALA A 7 12.10 -18.15 21.36
C ALA A 7 12.34 -16.70 20.93
N ALA A 8 13.60 -16.24 20.97
CA ALA A 8 13.97 -14.91 20.47
C ALA A 8 13.67 -14.77 18.97
N TYR A 9 14.00 -15.79 18.18
CA TYR A 9 13.69 -15.82 16.74
C TYR A 9 12.18 -15.81 16.48
N ARG A 10 11.39 -16.62 17.21
CA ARG A 10 9.91 -16.61 17.09
C ARG A 10 9.31 -15.28 17.50
N LYS A 11 9.85 -14.61 18.53
CA LYS A 11 9.41 -13.28 18.94
C LYS A 11 9.74 -12.24 17.88
N ILE A 12 10.95 -12.26 17.31
CA ILE A 12 11.33 -11.38 16.20
C ILE A 12 10.37 -11.60 15.02
N VAL A 13 10.08 -12.85 14.66
CA VAL A 13 9.12 -13.18 13.59
C VAL A 13 7.70 -12.73 13.96
N ALA A 14 7.26 -12.93 15.20
CA ALA A 14 5.94 -12.48 15.65
C ALA A 14 5.83 -10.94 15.66
N ASP A 15 6.88 -10.23 16.08
CA ASP A 15 7.00 -8.76 16.01
C ASP A 15 7.12 -8.27 14.56
N TYR A 16 7.63 -9.12 13.66
CA TYR A 16 7.64 -8.89 12.21
C TYR A 16 6.24 -9.09 11.60
N MET A 17 5.44 -9.98 12.18
CA MET A 17 4.08 -10.32 11.75
C MET A 17 3.02 -9.43 12.39
N THR A 18 3.31 -8.80 13.54
CA THR A 18 2.47 -7.74 14.09
C THR A 18 2.73 -6.44 13.33
N GLU A 19 1.63 -5.90 12.82
CA GLU A 19 1.65 -4.60 12.18
C GLU A 19 1.97 -3.52 13.22
N THR A 20 3.13 -2.87 13.08
CA THR A 20 3.59 -1.77 13.92
C THR A 20 3.94 -0.59 13.02
N PRO A 21 3.95 0.67 13.53
CA PRO A 21 4.37 1.80 12.73
C PRO A 21 5.76 1.63 12.10
N LEU A 22 6.68 0.95 12.80
CA LEU A 22 8.01 0.62 12.29
C LEU A 22 7.94 -0.36 11.11
N SER A 23 7.19 -1.46 11.23
CA SER A 23 7.08 -2.46 10.15
C SER A 23 6.35 -1.90 8.93
N VAL A 24 5.33 -1.06 9.11
CA VAL A 24 4.68 -0.36 7.99
C VAL A 24 5.62 0.66 7.35
N ARG A 25 6.40 1.41 8.13
CA ARG A 25 7.42 2.32 7.60
C ARG A 25 8.49 1.56 6.81
N ARG A 26 8.87 0.36 7.26
CA ARG A 26 9.79 -0.50 6.51
C ARG A 26 9.19 -0.89 5.14
N ARG A 27 7.92 -1.31 5.11
CA ARG A 27 7.20 -1.62 3.86
C ARG A 27 7.16 -0.43 2.89
N LEU A 28 7.00 0.80 3.39
CA LEU A 28 7.08 2.02 2.57
C LEU A 28 8.45 2.16 1.91
N LEU A 29 9.53 1.99 2.68
CA LEU A 29 10.89 2.10 2.14
C LEU A 29 11.18 1.00 1.12
N ASP A 30 10.76 -0.23 1.39
CA ASP A 30 10.90 -1.34 0.45
C ASP A 30 10.10 -1.04 -0.85
N ALA A 31 8.89 -0.50 -0.75
CA ALA A 31 8.10 -0.12 -1.93
C ALA A 31 8.75 0.99 -2.76
N ILE A 32 9.32 2.03 -2.12
CA ILE A 32 10.06 3.10 -2.81
C ILE A 32 11.24 2.53 -3.60
N ASP A 33 11.99 1.60 -2.99
CA ASP A 33 13.15 0.95 -3.61
C ASP A 33 12.73 0.12 -4.85
N VAL A 34 11.64 -0.64 -4.72
CA VAL A 34 11.12 -1.53 -5.77
C VAL A 34 10.58 -0.77 -6.98
N TYR A 35 9.78 0.26 -6.72
CA TYR A 35 9.13 1.01 -7.80
C TYR A 35 9.99 2.20 -8.27
N ASN A 36 11.12 2.45 -7.60
CA ASN A 36 12.11 3.48 -7.92
C ASN A 36 11.46 4.85 -8.18
N ASN A 37 10.49 5.22 -7.34
CA ASN A 37 9.74 6.47 -7.45
C ASN A 37 9.92 7.33 -6.18
N GLY A 38 10.56 8.49 -6.33
CA GLY A 38 10.93 9.40 -5.23
C GLY A 38 9.95 10.55 -5.04
N TYR A 39 8.68 10.26 -4.79
CA TYR A 39 7.65 11.30 -4.62
C TYR A 39 7.60 11.78 -3.16
N ASP A 40 8.27 12.90 -2.88
CA ASP A 40 8.42 13.43 -1.51
C ASP A 40 7.07 13.69 -0.83
N ASP A 41 6.11 14.35 -1.50
CA ASP A 41 4.78 14.62 -0.93
C ASP A 41 3.99 13.34 -0.59
N ASN A 42 4.07 12.33 -1.47
CA ASN A 42 3.47 11.03 -1.22
C ASN A 42 4.14 10.35 -0.02
N ARG A 43 5.47 10.45 0.08
CA ARG A 43 6.25 9.83 1.15
C ARG A 43 5.89 10.44 2.50
N ASP A 44 5.84 11.77 2.57
CA ASP A 44 5.49 12.49 3.78
C ASP A 44 4.06 12.18 4.22
N SER A 45 3.10 12.20 3.28
CA SER A 45 1.71 11.83 3.60
C SER A 45 1.57 10.38 4.08
N ALA A 46 2.34 9.44 3.52
CA ALA A 46 2.35 8.05 3.97
C ALA A 46 2.94 7.93 5.37
N ILE A 47 4.02 8.64 5.68
CA ILE A 47 4.64 8.68 7.02
C ILE A 47 3.63 9.22 8.05
N ASP A 48 2.90 10.29 7.72
CA ASP A 48 1.88 10.87 8.60
C ASP A 48 0.71 9.90 8.83
N ALA A 49 0.26 9.20 7.79
CA ALA A 49 -0.77 8.18 7.90
C ALA A 49 -0.32 7.02 8.81
N ILE A 50 0.93 6.56 8.65
CA ILE A 50 1.55 5.51 9.48
C ILE A 50 1.63 5.95 10.94
N ALA A 51 2.14 7.14 11.20
CA ALA A 51 2.27 7.70 12.55
C ALA A 51 0.90 7.84 13.24
N SER A 52 -0.14 8.17 12.46
CA SER A 52 -1.51 8.30 12.94
C SER A 52 -2.28 6.97 13.02
N GLY A 53 -1.66 5.85 12.65
CA GLY A 53 -2.33 4.54 12.61
C GLY A 53 -3.50 4.44 11.60
N ARG A 54 -3.52 5.30 10.57
CA ARG A 54 -4.52 5.31 9.50
C ARG A 54 -4.12 4.32 8.39
N ALA A 55 -5.02 4.11 7.42
CA ALA A 55 -4.66 3.39 6.20
C ALA A 55 -3.54 4.15 5.46
N ALA A 56 -2.50 3.43 5.07
CA ALA A 56 -1.33 4.00 4.39
C ALA A 56 -1.10 3.30 3.05
N TYR A 57 -0.84 4.10 2.02
CA TYR A 57 -0.77 3.68 0.63
C TYR A 57 0.50 4.20 -0.04
N TRP A 58 0.97 3.43 -1.01
CA TRP A 58 1.98 3.83 -1.98
C TRP A 58 1.47 3.56 -3.40
N THR A 59 2.28 3.86 -4.42
CA THR A 59 1.93 3.62 -5.83
C THR A 59 3.03 2.89 -6.59
N THR A 60 2.63 2.01 -7.50
CA THR A 60 3.52 1.40 -8.51
C THR A 60 3.72 2.30 -9.73
N SER A 61 2.98 3.41 -9.81
CA SER A 61 2.99 4.29 -10.98
C SER A 61 4.29 5.07 -11.10
N SER A 62 4.74 5.23 -12.35
CA SER A 62 5.79 6.16 -12.74
C SER A 62 5.21 7.52 -13.17
N TYR A 63 6.06 8.54 -13.26
CA TYR A 63 5.69 9.94 -13.52
C TYR A 63 4.84 10.15 -14.78
N SER A 64 4.97 9.27 -15.77
CA SER A 64 4.15 9.25 -16.99
C SER A 64 2.64 9.05 -16.77
N ALA A 65 2.23 8.59 -15.57
CA ALA A 65 0.83 8.37 -15.20
C ALA A 65 0.39 9.30 -14.05
N ALA A 66 0.49 10.62 -14.27
CA ALA A 66 0.23 11.65 -13.24
C ALA A 66 -1.05 11.41 -12.39
N ARG A 67 -2.16 10.99 -13.03
CA ARG A 67 -3.43 10.73 -12.33
C ARG A 67 -3.34 9.61 -11.27
N THR A 68 -2.55 8.57 -11.50
CA THR A 68 -2.38 7.46 -10.57
C THR A 68 -1.21 7.66 -9.61
N VAL A 69 -0.27 8.55 -9.95
CA VAL A 69 0.82 8.97 -9.06
C VAL A 69 0.30 9.72 -7.84
N ASP A 70 -0.72 10.56 -8.02
CA ASP A 70 -1.25 11.41 -6.93
C ASP A 70 -2.33 10.73 -6.08
N LEU A 71 -2.80 9.54 -6.47
CA LEU A 71 -3.83 8.82 -5.71
C LEU A 71 -3.41 8.57 -4.25
N PRO A 72 -2.20 8.05 -3.94
CA PRO A 72 -1.78 7.84 -2.55
C PRO A 72 -1.84 9.11 -1.71
N LEU A 73 -1.58 10.30 -2.27
CA LEU A 73 -1.63 11.56 -1.53
C LEU A 73 -3.01 11.79 -0.91
N ALA A 74 -4.07 11.67 -1.73
CA ALA A 74 -5.45 11.86 -1.27
C ALA A 74 -5.84 10.77 -0.26
N LEU A 75 -5.49 9.51 -0.53
CA LEU A 75 -5.82 8.38 0.33
C LEU A 75 -5.14 8.47 1.70
N ASN A 76 -3.85 8.81 1.73
CA ASN A 76 -3.08 9.01 2.95
C ASN A 76 -3.58 10.22 3.75
N ARG A 77 -4.18 11.21 3.09
CA ARG A 77 -4.86 12.34 3.75
C ARG A 77 -6.23 11.98 4.31
N GLY A 78 -6.77 10.81 3.98
CA GLY A 78 -8.02 10.27 4.54
C GLY A 78 -9.22 10.35 3.62
N VAL A 79 -9.03 10.71 2.35
CA VAL A 79 -10.07 10.65 1.32
C VAL A 79 -10.39 9.18 1.03
N SER A 80 -11.67 8.85 0.82
CA SER A 80 -12.04 7.47 0.48
C SER A 80 -11.51 7.08 -0.90
N ILE A 81 -11.27 5.78 -1.12
CA ILE A 81 -10.77 5.28 -2.42
C ILE A 81 -11.73 5.65 -3.56
N ARG A 82 -13.04 5.56 -3.32
CA ARG A 82 -14.05 5.94 -4.29
C ARG A 82 -13.96 7.42 -4.67
N GLU A 83 -13.93 8.31 -3.69
CA GLU A 83 -13.84 9.76 -3.94
C GLU A 83 -12.53 10.13 -4.65
N ALA A 84 -11.40 9.55 -4.24
CA ALA A 84 -10.12 9.77 -4.88
C ALA A 84 -10.12 9.32 -6.36
N LEU A 85 -10.72 8.15 -6.65
CA LEU A 85 -10.90 7.68 -8.03
C LEU A 85 -11.84 8.56 -8.84
N GLU A 86 -12.94 9.04 -8.26
CA GLU A 86 -13.88 9.94 -8.95
C GLU A 86 -13.24 11.29 -9.27
N GLN A 87 -12.39 11.81 -8.39
CA GLN A 87 -11.62 13.04 -8.60
C GLN A 87 -10.53 12.84 -9.67
N ALA A 88 -9.74 11.76 -9.58
CA ALA A 88 -8.65 11.48 -10.51
C ALA A 88 -9.15 11.06 -11.90
N PHE A 89 -10.29 10.36 -11.97
CA PHE A 89 -10.90 9.83 -13.20
C PHE A 89 -12.38 10.23 -13.27
N PRO A 90 -12.70 11.42 -13.81
CA PRO A 90 -14.07 11.87 -14.02
C PRO A 90 -14.85 10.96 -14.97
N THR A 91 -16.17 11.18 -15.08
CA THR A 91 -17.10 10.31 -15.84
C THR A 91 -16.63 9.93 -17.25
N TRP A 92 -15.99 10.86 -17.97
CA TRP A 92 -15.52 10.64 -19.34
C TRP A 92 -14.32 9.68 -19.46
N CYS A 93 -13.67 9.29 -18.36
CA CYS A 93 -12.64 8.26 -18.30
C CYS A 93 -12.84 7.30 -17.11
N ALA A 94 -14.10 7.04 -16.74
CA ALA A 94 -14.45 6.17 -15.62
C ALA A 94 -14.02 4.70 -15.83
N ASP A 95 -13.86 4.28 -17.09
CA ASP A 95 -13.34 2.97 -17.51
C ASP A 95 -11.93 2.68 -16.97
N ARG A 96 -11.15 3.73 -16.66
CA ARG A 96 -9.77 3.59 -16.15
C ARG A 96 -9.68 3.43 -14.64
N ARG A 97 -10.78 3.59 -13.91
CA ARG A 97 -10.80 3.54 -12.43
C ARG A 97 -10.38 2.18 -11.90
N GLU A 98 -10.81 1.11 -12.58
CA GLU A 98 -10.42 -0.26 -12.23
C GLU A 98 -8.91 -0.45 -12.34
N ALA A 99 -8.33 -0.11 -13.49
CA ALA A 99 -6.89 -0.21 -13.71
C ALA A 99 -6.07 0.69 -12.77
N ALA A 100 -6.65 1.80 -12.30
CA ALA A 100 -6.00 2.66 -11.31
C ALA A 100 -5.86 1.97 -9.94
N LEU A 101 -6.78 1.08 -9.55
CA LEU A 101 -6.67 0.29 -8.32
C LEU A 101 -5.45 -0.64 -8.34
N ASP A 102 -5.05 -1.12 -9.51
CA ASP A 102 -3.87 -1.99 -9.65
C ASP A 102 -2.56 -1.24 -9.37
N THR A 103 -2.58 0.09 -9.45
CA THR A 103 -1.42 0.91 -9.12
C THR A 103 -1.25 1.16 -7.63
N ILE A 104 -2.27 0.90 -6.82
CA ILE A 104 -2.25 1.20 -5.39
C ILE A 104 -1.57 0.04 -4.65
N VAL A 105 -0.58 0.40 -3.83
CA VAL A 105 0.14 -0.53 -2.95
C VAL A 105 -0.34 -0.30 -1.51
N PRO A 106 -1.06 -1.25 -0.89
CA PRO A 106 -1.42 -1.14 0.51
C PRO A 106 -0.19 -1.40 1.40
N LEU A 107 0.13 -0.48 2.29
CA LEU A 107 1.27 -0.62 3.20
C LEU A 107 0.89 -1.33 4.50
N ASN A 108 -0.38 -1.28 4.86
CA ASN A 108 -0.90 -1.83 6.09
C ASN A 108 -2.26 -2.52 5.90
N ARG A 109 -2.68 -3.26 6.94
CA ARG A 109 -3.88 -4.07 6.94
C ARG A 109 -5.13 -3.25 6.66
N LYS A 110 -5.23 -2.07 7.28
CA LYS A 110 -6.35 -1.14 7.05
C LYS A 110 -6.45 -0.71 5.59
N ALA A 111 -5.31 -0.46 4.93
CA ALA A 111 -5.26 -0.15 3.50
C ALA A 111 -5.65 -1.36 2.63
N ALA A 112 -5.21 -2.57 2.98
CA ALA A 112 -5.56 -3.79 2.26
C ALA A 112 -7.07 -4.09 2.33
N ILE A 113 -7.70 -3.94 3.51
CA ILE A 113 -9.16 -4.09 3.67
C ILE A 113 -9.90 -3.06 2.81
N ALA A 114 -9.51 -1.79 2.90
CA ALA A 114 -10.15 -0.73 2.14
C ALA A 114 -10.03 -0.96 0.63
N LEU A 115 -8.86 -1.37 0.17
CA LEU A 115 -8.60 -1.67 -1.23
C LEU A 115 -9.37 -2.90 -1.72
N SER A 116 -9.46 -3.96 -0.91
CA SER A 116 -10.30 -5.14 -1.18
C SER A 116 -11.78 -4.74 -1.34
N GLY A 117 -12.30 -3.90 -0.44
CA GLY A 117 -13.65 -3.35 -0.56
C GLY A 117 -13.86 -2.51 -1.83
N ALA A 118 -12.83 -1.77 -2.26
CA ALA A 118 -12.88 -1.03 -3.51
C ALA A 118 -12.96 -1.96 -4.73
N TYR A 119 -12.12 -3.01 -4.82
CA TYR A 119 -12.23 -4.02 -5.87
C TYR A 119 -13.61 -4.69 -5.92
N ALA A 120 -14.17 -5.02 -4.75
CA ALA A 120 -15.50 -5.62 -4.66
C ALA A 120 -16.59 -4.71 -5.24
N SER A 121 -16.46 -3.39 -5.14
CA SER A 121 -17.41 -2.43 -5.75
C SER A 121 -17.39 -2.44 -7.28
N PHE A 122 -16.32 -2.94 -7.90
CA PHE A 122 -16.20 -3.20 -9.34
C PHE A 122 -16.57 -4.66 -9.71
N GLY A 123 -17.04 -5.47 -8.74
CA GLY A 123 -17.35 -6.89 -8.96
C GLY A 123 -16.11 -7.79 -9.05
N ILE A 124 -14.93 -7.29 -8.63
CA ILE A 124 -13.66 -7.99 -8.71
C ILE A 124 -13.31 -8.54 -7.34
N TRP A 125 -13.01 -9.84 -7.30
CA TRP A 125 -12.57 -10.47 -6.07
C TRP A 125 -11.04 -10.35 -5.92
N ARG A 126 -10.62 -9.52 -4.97
CA ARG A 126 -9.26 -9.48 -4.42
C ARG A 126 -9.36 -9.41 -2.91
N ASP A 127 -8.97 -10.47 -2.23
CA ASP A 127 -9.04 -10.49 -0.77
C ASP A 127 -7.85 -9.75 -0.13
N GLU A 128 -8.02 -9.37 1.13
CA GLU A 128 -7.01 -8.66 1.92
C GLU A 128 -5.66 -9.42 1.93
N ALA A 129 -5.71 -10.75 2.07
CA ALA A 129 -4.52 -11.59 2.15
C ALA A 129 -3.74 -11.62 0.84
N GLU A 130 -4.43 -11.68 -0.31
CA GLU A 130 -3.82 -11.56 -1.64
C GLU A 130 -3.13 -10.21 -1.81
N LEU A 131 -3.79 -9.12 -1.40
CA LEU A 131 -3.25 -7.77 -1.54
C LEU A 131 -2.02 -7.54 -0.64
N GLU A 132 -2.03 -8.04 0.59
CA GLU A 132 -0.86 -8.03 1.48
C GLU A 132 0.29 -8.86 0.89
N MET A 133 0.00 -10.05 0.37
CA MET A 133 0.99 -10.91 -0.26
C MET A 133 1.53 -10.33 -1.57
N ARG A 134 0.71 -9.61 -2.34
CA ARG A 134 1.10 -8.90 -3.57
C ARG A 134 2.10 -7.81 -3.25
N ALA A 135 1.82 -6.98 -2.24
CA ALA A 135 2.75 -5.95 -1.76
C ALA A 135 4.08 -6.57 -1.32
N LEU A 136 4.05 -7.65 -0.53
CA LEU A 136 5.26 -8.36 -0.09
C LEU A 136 6.04 -9.01 -1.24
N ARG A 137 5.35 -9.59 -2.23
CA ARG A 137 5.99 -10.27 -3.38
C ARG A 137 6.69 -9.27 -4.27
N ASP A 138 6.04 -8.14 -4.56
CA ASP A 138 6.66 -7.10 -5.37
C ASP A 138 7.87 -6.50 -4.65
N CYS A 139 7.82 -6.36 -3.31
CA CYS A 139 8.97 -5.95 -2.52
C CYS A 139 10.20 -6.88 -2.61
N ARG A 140 10.03 -8.16 -2.97
CA ARG A 140 11.14 -9.09 -3.15
C ARG A 140 11.83 -8.99 -4.51
N LYS A 141 11.20 -8.37 -5.51
CA LYS A 141 11.81 -8.22 -6.85
C LYS A 141 13.00 -7.25 -6.87
N ALA A 142 13.12 -6.34 -5.90
CA ALA A 142 14.24 -5.40 -5.81
C ALA A 142 15.58 -6.05 -5.42
N VAL A 143 15.57 -7.30 -4.91
CA VAL A 143 16.76 -7.98 -4.39
C VAL A 143 17.39 -8.96 -5.41
N ALA A 144 16.89 -8.99 -6.65
CA ALA A 144 17.40 -9.85 -7.74
C ALA A 144 18.09 -9.02 -8.82
#